data_AF-A0A2H9VME4-F1
#
_entry.id   AF-A0A2H9VME4-F1
#
_cell.length_a   1.000
_cell.length_b   1.000
_cell.length_c   1.000
_cell.angle_alpha   90.00
_cell.angle_beta   90.00
_cell.angle_gamma   90.00
#
_symmetry.space_group_name_H-M   'P 1'
#
loop_
_entity.id
_entity.type
_entity.pdbx_description
1 polymer ?
#
loop_
_entity_poly.entity_id
_entity_poly.type
_entity_poly.pdbx_seq_one_letter_code
_entity_poly.pdbx_strand_id
1 'polypeptide(L)'
;MDEGLKNKAYLEGSRLKNAGYEDEVIAARLEKMGIPEELIKQVLLNLGIQHVIDKHNAAKPFYISAWMKIGLGVLAAVISSYLIPGQVTLPIGLIVTGIIAAVSTKKDML
;
A
#
# COMPACT_ATOMS: atom_id res chain seq x y z
N MET A 1 28.97 2.91 -21.47
CA MET A 1 28.66 2.68 -20.04
C MET A 1 28.22 1.24 -19.90
N ASP A 2 28.79 0.49 -18.94
CA ASP A 2 28.52 -0.94 -18.78
C ASP A 2 27.13 -1.16 -18.14
N GLU A 3 26.15 -1.55 -18.95
CA GLU A 3 24.77 -1.84 -18.51
C GLU A 3 24.71 -2.91 -17.41
N GLY A 4 25.68 -3.84 -17.38
CA GLY A 4 25.77 -4.88 -16.36
C GLY A 4 26.06 -4.30 -14.97
N LEU A 5 26.94 -3.29 -14.90
CA LEU A 5 27.29 -2.62 -13.66
C LEU A 5 26.10 -1.86 -13.06
N LYS A 6 25.33 -1.18 -13.92
CA LYS A 6 24.12 -0.46 -13.52
C LYS A 6 23.03 -1.38 -12.97
N ASN A 7 22.78 -2.51 -13.64
CA ASN A 7 21.80 -3.49 -13.16
C ASN A 7 22.20 -4.08 -11.81
N LYS A 8 23.49 -4.41 -11.63
CA LYS A 8 23.99 -4.92 -10.35
C LYS A 8 23.85 -3.90 -9.22
N ALA A 9 24.17 -2.63 -9.50
CA ALA A 9 23.97 -1.52 -8.58
C ALA A 9 22.50 -1.39 -8.16
N TYR A 10 21.60 -1.48 -9.13
CA TYR A 10 20.17 -1.32 -8.91
C TYR A 10 19.58 -2.48 -8.09
N LEU A 11 19.98 -3.72 -8.39
CA LEU A 11 19.52 -4.91 -7.66
C LEU A 11 19.97 -4.87 -6.20
N GLU A 12 21.25 -4.60 -5.95
CA GLU A 12 21.77 -4.55 -4.59
C GLU A 12 21.20 -3.36 -3.81
N GLY A 13 21.11 -2.18 -4.44
CA GLY A 13 20.51 -1.00 -3.84
C GLY A 13 19.04 -1.21 -3.49
N SER A 14 18.26 -1.80 -4.40
CA SER A 14 16.86 -2.14 -4.17
C SER A 14 16.69 -3.13 -3.01
N ARG A 15 17.53 -4.18 -2.97
CA ARG A 15 17.52 -5.17 -1.89
C ARG A 15 17.76 -4.52 -0.53
N LEU A 16 18.75 -3.63 -0.42
CA LEU A 16 19.09 -2.95 0.82
C LEU A 16 18.03 -1.92 1.22
N LYS A 17 17.47 -1.18 0.26
CA LYS A 17 16.39 -0.22 0.53
C LYS A 17 15.12 -0.92 1.04
N ASN A 18 14.79 -2.07 0.46
CA ASN A 18 13.68 -2.91 0.91
C ASN A 18 13.92 -3.53 2.29
N ALA A 19 15.17 -3.76 2.67
CA ALA A 19 15.55 -4.19 4.02
C ALA A 19 15.54 -3.04 5.05
N GLY A 20 15.26 -1.81 4.65
CA GLY A 20 15.13 -0.66 5.55
C GLY A 20 16.44 0.04 5.89
N TYR A 21 17.52 -0.20 5.15
CA TYR A 21 18.78 0.51 5.35
C TYR A 21 18.71 1.96 4.85
N GLU A 22 19.46 2.84 5.51
CA GLU A 22 19.60 4.24 5.12
C GLU A 22 20.45 4.40 3.86
N ASP A 23 20.21 5.50 3.12
CA ASP A 23 20.85 5.74 1.83
C ASP A 23 22.38 5.83 1.93
N GLU A 24 22.90 6.30 3.06
CA GLU A 24 24.34 6.35 3.37
C GLU A 24 24.96 4.94 3.47
N VAL A 25 24.25 4.02 4.11
CA VAL A 25 24.68 2.61 4.24
C VAL A 25 24.65 1.92 2.87
N ILE A 26 23.63 2.21 2.07
CA ILE A 26 23.52 1.70 0.70
C ILE A 26 24.65 2.26 -0.16
N ALA A 27 24.92 3.56 -0.10
CA ALA A 27 26.00 4.21 -0.83
C ALA A 27 27.36 3.58 -0.49
N ALA A 28 27.69 3.44 0.79
CA ALA A 28 28.94 2.82 1.24
C ALA A 28 29.09 1.36 0.78
N ARG A 29 27.97 0.62 0.68
CA ARG A 29 27.99 -0.76 0.18
C ARG A 29 28.19 -0.83 -1.33
N LEU A 30 27.56 0.07 -2.09
CA LEU A 30 27.73 0.17 -3.54
C LEU A 30 29.15 0.63 -3.90
N GLU A 31 29.73 1.56 -3.13
CA GLU A 31 31.11 2.03 -3.28
C GLU A 31 32.11 0.90 -3.06
N LYS A 32 31.92 0.07 -2.02
CA LYS A 32 32.73 -1.14 -1.78
C LYS A 32 32.68 -2.16 -2.92
N MET A 33 31.66 -2.13 -3.78
CA MET A 33 31.58 -2.97 -4.97
C MET A 33 32.29 -2.38 -6.20
N GLY A 34 32.96 -1.23 -6.05
CA GLY A 34 33.68 -0.55 -7.13
C GLY A 34 32.75 0.20 -8.08
N ILE A 35 31.56 0.59 -7.63
CA ILE A 35 30.60 1.33 -8.44
C ILE A 35 30.94 2.82 -8.36
N PRO A 36 31.02 3.55 -9.49
CA PRO A 36 31.34 4.96 -9.48
C PRO A 36 30.26 5.78 -8.76
N GLU A 37 30.68 6.76 -7.98
CA GLU A 37 29.83 7.59 -7.12
C GLU A 37 28.66 8.23 -7.89
N GLU A 38 28.91 8.63 -9.13
CA GLU A 38 27.90 9.26 -9.99
C GLU A 38 26.76 8.30 -10.37
N LEU A 39 27.06 7.01 -10.54
CA LEU A 39 26.06 5.97 -10.75
C LEU A 39 25.30 5.65 -9.46
N ILE A 40 25.99 5.66 -8.31
CA ILE A 40 25.38 5.45 -7.00
C ILE A 40 24.32 6.51 -6.74
N LYS A 41 24.62 7.79 -6.99
CA LYS A 41 23.67 8.90 -6.86
C LYS A 41 22.43 8.70 -7.72
N GLN A 42 22.61 8.30 -8.99
CA GLN A 42 21.49 8.01 -9.88
C GLN A 42 20.63 6.85 -9.40
N VAL A 43 21.26 5.78 -8.91
CA VAL A 43 20.56 4.59 -8.40
C VAL A 43 19.75 4.94 -7.15
N LEU A 44 20.34 5.64 -6.18
CA LEU A 44 19.65 6.04 -4.95
C LEU A 44 18.47 6.97 -5.23
N LEU A 45 18.63 7.94 -6.13
CA LEU A 45 17.56 8.85 -6.50
C LEU A 45 16.37 8.11 -7.12
N ASN A 46 16.65 7.18 -8.05
CA ASN A 46 15.61 6.36 -8.68
C ASN A 46 14.93 5.42 -7.68
N LEU A 47 15.69 4.78 -6.79
CA LEU A 47 15.15 3.92 -5.74
C LEU A 47 14.29 4.69 -4.74
N GLY A 48 14.68 5.92 -4.39
CA GLY A 48 13.90 6.80 -3.53
C GLY A 48 12.54 7.13 -4.13
N ILE A 49 12.51 7.53 -5.41
CA ILE A 49 11.27 7.81 -6.14
C ILE A 49 10.39 6.57 -6.20
N GLN A 50 10.96 5.42 -6.57
CA GLN A 50 10.22 4.15 -6.66
C GLN A 50 9.61 3.76 -5.30
N HIS A 51 10.37 3.88 -4.23
CA HIS A 51 9.91 3.52 -2.88
C HIS A 51 8.76 4.40 -2.40
N VAL A 52 8.74 5.69 -2.75
CA VAL A 52 7.62 6.59 -2.45
C VAL A 52 6.37 6.19 -3.25
N ILE A 53 6.53 5.90 -4.55
CA ILE A 53 5.45 5.44 -5.42
C ILE A 53 4.87 4.12 -4.91
N ASP A 54 5.71 3.19 -4.51
CA ASP A 54 5.30 1.88 -4.01
C ASP A 54 4.54 2.00 -2.68
N LYS A 55 5.01 2.85 -1.75
CA LYS A 55 4.28 3.15 -0.52
C LYS A 55 2.91 3.77 -0.79
N HIS A 56 2.85 4.71 -1.73
CA HIS A 56 1.58 5.34 -2.12
C HIS A 56 0.63 4.34 -2.80
N ASN A 57 1.14 3.47 -3.66
CA ASN A 57 0.34 2.44 -4.31
C ASN A 57 -0.09 1.33 -3.35
N ALA A 58 0.73 0.97 -2.35
CA ALA A 58 0.36 0.03 -1.29
C ALA A 58 -0.77 0.55 -0.38
N ALA A 59 -0.95 1.88 -0.29
CA ALA A 59 -2.08 2.49 0.42
C ALA A 59 -3.40 2.47 -0.40
N LYS A 60 -3.33 2.46 -1.73
CA LYS A 60 -4.54 2.42 -2.61
C LYS A 60 -5.47 1.20 -2.42
N PRO A 61 -5.01 -0.05 -2.22
CA PRO A 61 -5.91 -1.20 -2.09
C PRO A 61 -6.87 -1.09 -0.88
N PHE A 62 -6.49 -0.36 0.17
CA PHE A 62 -7.38 -0.12 1.32
C PHE A 62 -8.58 0.76 0.96
N TYR A 63 -8.39 1.80 0.14
CA TYR A 63 -9.49 2.67 -0.24
C TYR A 63 -10.50 1.94 -1.13
N ILE A 64 -10.04 1.23 -2.16
CA ILE A 64 -10.94 0.51 -3.09
C ILE A 64 -11.76 -0.55 -2.36
N SER A 65 -11.14 -1.30 -1.45
CA SER A 65 -11.84 -2.34 -0.68
C SER A 65 -12.89 -1.76 0.29
N ALA A 66 -12.63 -0.61 0.91
CA ALA A 66 -13.59 0.06 1.76
C ALA A 66 -14.82 0.56 0.98
N TRP A 67 -14.61 1.22 -0.16
CA TRP A 67 -15.70 1.71 -1.02
C TRP A 67 -16.53 0.55 -1.60
N MET A 68 -15.90 -0.55 -1.98
CA MET A 68 -16.59 -1.77 -2.43
C MET A 68 -17.51 -2.35 -1.35
N LYS A 69 -17.04 -2.46 -0.10
CA LYS A 69 -17.85 -2.98 1.02
C LYS A 69 -19.05 -2.06 1.33
N ILE A 70 -18.84 -0.75 1.33
CA ILE A 70 -19.92 0.23 1.54
C ILE A 70 -20.94 0.13 0.39
N GLY A 71 -20.48 0.10 -0.86
CA GLY A 71 -21.34 -0.05 -2.03
C GLY A 71 -22.17 -1.33 -2.00
N LEU A 72 -21.57 -2.47 -1.61
CA LEU A 72 -22.28 -3.74 -1.46
C LEU A 72 -23.38 -3.67 -0.39
N GLY A 73 -23.10 -3.03 0.74
CA GLY A 73 -24.07 -2.85 1.82
C GLY A 73 -25.27 -1.99 1.41
N VAL A 74 -25.03 -0.91 0.67
CA VAL A 74 -26.10 -0.05 0.14
C VAL A 74 -26.95 -0.80 -0.88
N LEU A 75 -26.33 -1.52 -1.82
CA LEU A 75 -27.05 -2.35 -2.79
C LEU A 75 -27.92 -3.42 -2.12
N ALA A 76 -27.39 -4.11 -1.12
CA ALA A 76 -28.13 -5.11 -0.35
C ALA A 76 -29.32 -4.50 0.39
N ALA A 77 -29.17 -3.31 0.97
CA ALA A 77 -30.25 -2.59 1.63
C ALA A 77 -31.37 -2.19 0.65
N VAL A 78 -31.01 -1.70 -0.54
CA VAL A 78 -31.98 -1.35 -1.60
C VAL A 78 -32.73 -2.59 -2.08
N ILE A 79 -32.03 -3.69 -2.37
CA ILE A 79 -32.64 -4.96 -2.79
C ILE A 79 -33.57 -5.50 -1.69
N SER A 80 -33.13 -5.46 -0.43
CA SER A 80 -33.95 -5.89 0.71
C SER A 80 -35.21 -5.05 0.87
N SER A 81 -35.14 -3.74 0.60
CA SER A 81 -36.30 -2.84 0.69
C SER A 81 -37.39 -3.11 -0.37
N TYR A 82 -36.99 -3.64 -1.53
CA TYR A 82 -37.91 -4.02 -2.62
C TYR A 82 -38.51 -5.43 -2.46
N LEU A 83 -37.76 -6.38 -1.89
CA LEU A 83 -38.20 -7.77 -1.77
C LEU A 83 -39.16 -8.01 -0.58
N ILE A 84 -39.06 -7.21 0.49
CA ILE A 84 -39.87 -7.40 1.71
C ILE A 84 -40.47 -6.05 2.12
N PRO A 85 -41.57 -5.60 1.46
CA PRO A 85 -42.25 -4.38 1.86
C PRO A 85 -42.89 -4.58 3.24
N GLY A 86 -42.35 -3.94 4.27
CA GLY A 86 -42.94 -3.92 5.62
C GLY A 86 -42.01 -4.28 6.78
N GLN A 87 -40.78 -4.76 6.54
CA GLN A 87 -39.79 -5.01 7.61
C GLN A 87 -38.63 -4.00 7.55
N VAL A 88 -38.93 -2.76 7.95
CA VAL A 88 -37.96 -1.65 8.05
C VAL A 88 -36.85 -1.92 9.10
N THR A 89 -37.03 -2.90 9.98
CA THR A 89 -36.11 -3.27 11.06
C THR A 89 -34.85 -4.02 10.62
N LEU A 90 -34.92 -4.81 9.54
CA LEU A 90 -33.78 -5.60 9.05
C LEU A 90 -32.64 -4.73 8.44
N PRO A 91 -32.93 -3.74 7.58
CA PRO A 91 -31.91 -2.85 7.03
C PRO A 91 -31.20 -2.01 8.10
N ILE A 92 -31.93 -1.53 9.11
CA ILE A 92 -31.38 -0.74 10.22
C ILE A 92 -30.43 -1.60 11.06
N GLY A 93 -30.81 -2.85 11.34
CA GLY A 93 -29.96 -3.79 12.07
C GLY A 93 -28.61 -4.04 11.39
N LEU A 94 -28.60 -4.19 10.06
CA LEU A 94 -27.38 -4.36 9.25
C LEU A 94 -26.50 -3.10 9.22
N ILE A 95 -27.10 -1.91 9.15
CA ILE A 95 -26.35 -0.64 9.19
C ILE A 95 -25.71 -0.44 10.57
N VAL A 96 -26.46 -0.68 11.65
CA VAL A 96 -25.96 -0.52 13.03
C VAL A 96 -24.86 -1.54 13.34
N THR A 97 -25.04 -2.82 12.98
CA THR A 97 -23.98 -3.84 13.15
C THR A 97 -22.75 -3.54 12.29
N GLY A 98 -22.92 -3.04 11.07
CA GLY A 98 -21.82 -2.59 10.21
C GLY A 98 -21.00 -1.44 10.83
N ILE A 99 -21.68 -0.45 11.43
CA ILE A 99 -21.02 0.68 12.11
C ILE A 99 -20.26 0.18 13.36
N ILE A 100 -20.87 -0.68 14.19
CA ILE A 100 -20.21 -1.23 15.39
C ILE A 100 -18.97 -2.06 15.02
N ALA A 101 -19.06 -2.89 13.98
CA ALA A 101 -17.93 -3.68 13.50
C ALA A 101 -16.79 -2.78 12.98
N ALA A 102 -17.12 -1.73 12.22
CA ALA A 102 -16.12 -0.77 11.72
C ALA A 102 -15.42 -0.01 12.86
N VAL A 103 -16.16 0.39 13.91
CA VAL A 103 -15.59 1.06 15.09
C VAL A 103 -14.72 0.11 15.92
N SER A 104 -15.15 -1.14 16.09
CA SER A 104 -14.39 -2.14 16.87
C SER A 104 -13.09 -2.53 16.17
N THR A 105 -13.12 -2.70 14.84
CA THR A 105 -11.91 -3.02 14.05
C THR A 105 -10.86 -1.90 14.13
N LYS A 106 -11.29 -0.64 14.31
CA LYS A 106 -10.39 0.51 14.48
C LYS A 106 -9.69 0.52 15.85
N LYS A 107 -10.25 -0.17 16.85
CA LYS A 107 -9.72 -0.25 18.22
C LYS A 107 -8.63 -1.31 18.38
N ASP A 108 -8.67 -2.36 17.55
CA ASP A 108 -7.67 -3.45 17.56
C ASP A 108 -6.42 -3.16 16.71
N MET A 109 -6.37 -2.00 16.03
CA MET A 109 -5.22 -1.54 15.22
C MET A 109 -4.43 -0.39 15.88
N LEU A 110 -4.71 -0.06 17.15
CA LEU A 110 -3.98 0.89 18.00
C LEU A 110 -3.29 0.13 19.14
#